data_AF-A0A8C1GWW5-F1
#
_entry.id   AF-A0A8C1GWW5-F1
#
_cell.length_a   1.000
_cell.length_b   1.000
_cell.length_c   1.000
_cell.angle_alpha   90.00
_cell.angle_beta   90.00
_cell.angle_gamma   90.00
#
_symmetry.space_group_name_H-M   'P 1'
#
loop_
_entity.id
_entity.type
_entity.pdbx_description
1 polymer ?
#
loop_
_entity_poly.entity_id
_entity_poly.type
_entity_poly.pdbx_seq_one_letter_code
_entity_poly.pdbx_strand_id
1 'polypeptide(L)'
;MIIIMAQESPRNIVQTKPKKVENDCLLCGREFYPSKCNKHRLFHGHKSENKADHAVVLEELVGKLQDTTLAICSICRTLLLRYDRVSKDAERIKWLIKDTWRKVREKRCAESTPSLEVKKRRREVMDAEADDDEKNTASSSQHSTDCAAAKEKLKTALKPLQLKLRIFQEFQKTSLQTAEHIKFQAQYTEGRIKEEFVKLRQSLCNEEAARKKALREEEEQKSQILRNKIEKMSKEMYSLSATITAIEEEMKAEDALFLQNYDATLKRVSQCKPPDPENISGVLINVPKHLSNLKFTVLQKMLETADNTSVTFDPNTAHCNLILSDDLTSVRYSDEEQTLPENPERFDMFACVLGSEGFDSGSHCWDVEVGDSTGWFLGVMTESAQRRNKIFSRSGIWLVGHFCGEYKAHESPQSPTPLPVKEKLQRIRVQLDWDSGTLSFSDPLTDTHIHSFTHTFTERLFPFFGVGCNISPLLILPVNSSVKNNSL
;
A
#
# COMPACT_ATOMS: atom_id res chain seq x y z
N MET A 1 16.53 0.88 73.24
CA MET A 1 16.92 2.25 73.61
C MET A 1 16.16 3.21 72.70
N ILE A 2 15.06 3.75 73.26
CA ILE A 2 14.36 5.00 72.97
C ILE A 2 13.83 5.28 71.55
N ILE A 3 12.50 5.20 71.49
CA ILE A 3 11.50 5.75 70.56
C ILE A 3 11.64 7.27 70.42
N ILE A 4 11.48 7.81 69.20
CA ILE A 4 10.73 9.06 68.98
C ILE A 4 9.86 8.94 67.72
N MET A 5 8.55 9.04 67.92
CA MET A 5 7.54 9.33 66.91
C MET A 5 7.57 10.81 66.52
N ALA A 6 7.26 11.12 65.26
CA ALA A 6 6.62 12.40 64.91
C ALA A 6 5.87 12.28 63.58
N GLN A 7 4.55 12.14 63.67
CA GLN A 7 3.62 12.63 62.66
C GLN A 7 3.51 14.14 62.84
N GLU A 8 3.75 14.94 61.79
CA GLU A 8 3.05 16.21 61.58
C GLU A 8 2.97 16.54 60.07
N SER A 9 1.73 16.80 59.63
CA SER A 9 1.33 17.61 58.48
C SER A 9 0.26 18.57 59.03
N PRO A 10 -0.08 19.74 58.47
CA PRO A 10 0.32 20.31 57.17
C PRO A 10 0.76 21.80 57.25
N ARG A 11 1.61 22.25 56.30
CA ARG A 11 1.62 23.68 55.90
C ARG A 11 1.72 23.83 54.40
N ASN A 12 0.67 24.47 53.87
CA ASN A 12 0.57 25.02 52.53
C ASN A 12 1.80 25.88 52.20
N ILE A 13 2.56 25.48 51.20
CA ILE A 13 3.36 26.39 50.38
C ILE A 13 2.93 26.18 48.95
N VAL A 14 2.20 27.17 48.44
CA VAL A 14 1.91 27.33 47.02
C VAL A 14 3.24 27.50 46.30
N GLN A 15 3.77 26.42 45.74
CA GLN A 15 4.78 26.51 44.69
C GLN A 15 4.04 26.62 43.35
N THR A 16 3.94 27.85 42.87
CA THR A 16 3.66 28.14 41.47
C THR A 16 4.71 27.44 40.61
N LYS A 17 4.32 26.33 39.96
CA LYS A 17 5.14 25.69 38.93
C LYS A 17 5.43 26.71 37.82
N PRO A 18 6.66 26.77 37.28
CA PRO A 18 6.92 27.56 36.09
C PRO A 18 6.09 26.98 34.93
N LYS A 19 5.44 27.85 34.16
CA LYS A 19 4.74 27.50 32.92
C LYS A 19 5.68 26.65 32.05
N LYS A 20 5.29 25.41 31.77
CA LYS A 20 5.92 24.55 30.76
C LYS A 20 5.85 25.30 29.42
N VAL A 21 7.01 25.62 28.85
CA VAL A 21 7.12 26.07 27.46
C VAL A 21 6.74 24.89 26.57
N GLU A 22 5.82 25.12 25.63
CA GLU A 22 5.32 24.15 24.64
C GLU A 22 6.47 23.62 23.77
N ASN A 23 7.00 22.44 24.11
CA ASN A 23 8.03 21.75 23.32
C ASN A 23 7.48 20.55 22.54
N ASP A 24 6.16 20.47 22.35
CA ASP A 24 5.49 19.38 21.64
C ASP A 24 5.16 19.77 20.20
N CYS A 25 5.38 18.84 19.26
CA CYS A 25 4.99 19.04 17.87
C CYS A 25 3.46 19.14 17.76
N LEU A 26 2.94 20.25 17.23
CA LEU A 26 1.50 20.53 17.09
C LEU A 26 0.74 19.50 16.26
N LEU A 27 1.43 18.75 15.40
CA LEU A 27 0.83 17.78 14.47
C LEU A 27 0.83 16.35 14.99
N CYS A 28 1.81 15.98 15.82
CA CYS A 28 1.95 14.60 16.31
C CYS A 28 2.02 14.48 17.84
N GLY A 29 2.00 15.60 18.56
CA GLY A 29 1.97 15.69 20.02
C GLY A 29 3.22 15.16 20.72
N ARG A 30 4.40 15.18 20.08
CA ARG A 30 5.66 14.65 20.66
C ARG A 30 6.70 15.73 20.92
N GLU A 31 7.45 15.58 22.01
CA GLU A 31 8.60 16.42 22.36
C GLU A 31 9.68 16.42 21.28
N PHE A 32 10.32 17.57 21.05
CA PHE A 32 11.46 17.75 20.13
C PHE A 32 12.71 16.99 20.60
N TYR A 33 12.76 15.67 20.38
CA TYR A 33 14.00 14.89 20.40
C TYR A 33 14.20 14.14 19.07
N PRO A 34 15.34 14.32 18.38
CA PRO A 34 15.55 13.89 16.99
C PRO A 34 15.65 12.37 16.77
N SER A 35 15.49 11.53 17.80
CA SER A 35 15.76 10.09 17.71
C SER A 35 14.58 9.15 18.01
N LYS A 36 13.37 9.65 18.31
CA LYS A 36 12.23 8.78 18.69
C LYS A 36 10.85 9.13 18.06
N CYS A 37 10.82 9.79 16.91
CA CYS A 37 9.57 10.03 16.19
C CYS A 37 9.31 8.95 15.09
N ASN A 38 9.17 7.69 15.50
CA ASN A 38 8.91 6.55 14.58
C ASN A 38 7.48 5.99 14.62
N LYS A 39 6.50 6.72 15.18
CA LYS A 39 5.10 6.27 15.22
C LYS A 39 4.16 7.36 14.70
N HIS A 40 3.58 7.08 13.53
CA HIS A 40 2.48 7.82 12.92
C HIS A 40 1.29 7.87 13.88
N ARG A 41 0.95 9.06 14.36
CA ARG A 41 -0.33 9.36 15.01
C ARG A 41 -0.72 10.81 14.70
N LEU A 42 -0.77 11.15 13.41
CA LEU A 42 -1.63 12.22 12.94
C LEU A 42 -3.05 11.65 12.97
N PHE A 43 -3.97 12.28 13.71
CA PHE A 43 -5.39 11.92 13.85
C PHE A 43 -5.74 10.81 14.86
N HIS A 44 -5.79 11.16 16.15
CA HIS A 44 -6.88 10.69 17.02
C HIS A 44 -7.43 11.92 17.73
N GLY A 45 -8.52 12.47 17.20
CA GLY A 45 -9.15 13.67 17.77
C GLY A 45 -10.39 14.13 17.01
N HIS A 46 -10.48 13.87 15.70
CA HIS A 46 -11.69 14.13 14.93
C HIS A 46 -12.20 12.83 14.30
N LYS A 47 -13.33 12.34 14.82
CA LYS A 47 -14.24 11.50 14.05
C LYS A 47 -14.90 12.43 13.03
N SER A 48 -14.34 12.58 11.84
CA SER A 48 -15.10 13.07 10.68
C SER A 48 -14.99 12.05 9.56
N GLU A 49 -16.14 11.55 9.12
CA GLU A 49 -16.29 10.49 8.13
C GLU A 49 -16.18 11.02 6.68
N ASN A 50 -15.48 12.14 6.45
CA ASN A 50 -15.47 12.81 5.15
C ASN A 50 -14.05 13.13 4.62
N LYS A 51 -13.70 12.58 3.45
CA LYS A 51 -12.42 12.79 2.74
C LYS A 51 -12.18 14.27 2.36
N ALA A 52 -13.25 15.06 2.18
CA ALA A 52 -13.19 16.50 1.91
C ALA A 52 -12.62 17.29 3.09
N ASP A 53 -12.95 16.90 4.33
CA ASP A 53 -12.49 17.59 5.54
C ASP A 53 -10.99 17.40 5.77
N HIS A 54 -10.45 16.22 5.40
CA HIS A 54 -9.02 15.95 5.48
C HIS A 54 -8.17 16.80 4.51
N ALA A 55 -8.67 17.06 3.31
CA ALA A 55 -8.00 17.92 2.33
C ALA A 55 -7.99 19.39 2.77
N VAL A 56 -9.10 19.88 3.34
CA VAL A 56 -9.23 21.23 3.90
C VAL A 56 -8.28 21.42 5.08
N VAL A 57 -8.21 20.44 5.99
CA VAL A 57 -7.28 20.45 7.13
C VAL A 57 -5.81 20.44 6.67
N LEU A 58 -5.47 19.69 5.63
CA LEU A 58 -4.10 19.67 5.08
C LEU A 58 -3.72 20.98 4.40
N GLU A 59 -4.62 21.63 3.65
CA GLU A 59 -4.33 22.94 3.05
C GLU A 59 -4.18 24.05 4.10
N GLU A 60 -4.99 24.02 5.17
CA GLU A 60 -4.85 24.95 6.31
C GLU A 60 -3.51 24.77 7.04
N LEU A 61 -3.05 23.52 7.20
CA LEU A 61 -1.77 23.19 7.82
C LEU A 61 -0.56 23.52 6.92
N VAL A 62 -0.72 23.42 5.60
CA VAL A 62 0.30 23.86 4.63
C VAL A 62 0.45 25.39 4.64
N GLY A 63 -0.65 26.14 4.74
CA GLY A 63 -0.59 27.60 4.93
C GLY A 63 0.17 28.02 6.20
N LYS A 64 0.10 27.19 7.23
CA LYS A 64 0.81 27.37 8.51
C LYS A 64 2.31 26.98 8.46
N LEU A 65 2.81 26.31 7.42
CA LEU A 65 4.26 25.99 7.28
C LEU A 65 5.15 27.22 7.12
N GLN A 66 4.59 28.33 6.61
CA GLN A 66 5.28 29.60 6.43
C GLN A 66 5.52 30.32 7.76
N ASP A 67 4.78 29.93 8.80
CA ASP A 67 4.94 30.48 10.14
C ASP A 67 6.04 29.69 10.89
N THR A 68 7.20 30.33 11.03
CA THR A 68 8.35 29.77 11.77
C THR A 68 8.11 29.69 13.28
N THR A 69 7.00 30.24 13.79
CA THR A 69 6.65 30.19 15.21
C THR A 69 5.92 28.90 15.61
N LEU A 70 5.45 28.10 14.64
CA LEU A 70 4.75 26.84 14.92
C LEU A 70 5.72 25.67 15.13
N ALA A 71 5.59 25.04 16.30
CA ALA A 71 6.33 23.87 16.73
C ALA A 71 5.97 22.62 15.90
N ILE A 72 6.59 22.45 14.72
CA ILE A 72 6.40 21.30 13.82
C ILE A 72 7.72 20.52 13.68
N CYS A 73 7.71 19.21 13.93
CA CYS A 73 8.93 18.39 13.83
C CYS A 73 9.41 18.24 12.38
N SER A 74 10.69 17.95 12.18
CA SER A 74 11.33 17.87 10.86
C SER A 74 10.68 16.84 9.92
N ILE A 75 10.18 15.74 10.47
CA ILE A 75 9.48 14.69 9.71
C ILE A 75 8.12 15.20 9.20
N CYS A 76 7.30 15.78 10.09
CA CYS A 76 6.01 16.36 9.71
C CYS A 76 6.18 17.53 8.74
N ARG A 77 7.22 18.35 8.91
CA ARG A 77 7.57 19.43 7.98
C ARG A 77 7.99 18.89 6.61
N THR A 78 8.77 17.81 6.56
CA THR A 78 9.19 17.17 5.29
C THR A 78 8.00 16.54 4.55
N LEU A 79 7.09 15.88 5.26
CA LEU A 79 5.89 15.29 4.69
C LEU A 79 4.93 16.37 4.16
N LEU A 80 4.71 17.43 4.94
CA LEU A 80 3.90 18.56 4.49
C LEU A 80 4.53 19.30 3.30
N LEU A 81 5.86 19.45 3.23
CA LEU A 81 6.55 20.03 2.08
C LEU A 81 6.56 19.13 0.84
N ARG A 82 6.43 17.80 1.00
CA ARG A 82 6.24 16.87 -0.11
C ARG A 82 4.80 16.93 -0.63
N TYR A 83 3.82 16.93 0.28
CA TYR A 83 2.41 17.14 -0.06
C TYR A 83 2.20 18.49 -0.75
N ASP A 84 2.78 19.57 -0.22
CA ASP A 84 2.75 20.91 -0.80
C ASP A 84 3.39 20.95 -2.19
N ARG A 85 4.53 20.26 -2.41
CA ARG A 85 5.14 20.17 -3.75
C ARG A 85 4.27 19.42 -4.76
N VAL A 86 3.77 18.24 -4.42
CA VAL A 86 2.91 17.44 -5.32
C VAL A 86 1.59 18.18 -5.60
N SER A 87 0.99 18.81 -4.58
CA SER A 87 -0.20 19.66 -4.75
C SER A 87 0.08 20.89 -5.61
N LYS A 88 1.20 21.58 -5.37
CA LYS A 88 1.63 22.74 -6.17
C LYS A 88 1.97 22.38 -7.60
N ASP A 89 2.56 21.21 -7.88
CA ASP A 89 2.87 20.80 -9.24
C ASP A 89 1.59 20.47 -10.03
N ALA A 90 0.62 19.78 -9.42
CA ALA A 90 -0.69 19.57 -10.02
C ALA A 90 -1.45 20.88 -10.24
N GLU A 91 -1.48 21.78 -9.25
CA GLU A 91 -2.11 23.09 -9.38
C GLU A 91 -1.36 24.02 -10.34
N ARG A 92 -0.03 23.89 -10.45
CA ARG A 92 0.79 24.60 -11.44
C ARG A 92 0.50 24.11 -12.85
N ILE A 93 0.33 22.82 -13.06
CA ILE A 93 -0.11 22.27 -14.36
C ILE A 93 -1.51 22.79 -14.70
N LYS A 94 -2.46 22.71 -13.76
CA LYS A 94 -3.82 23.28 -13.95
C LYS A 94 -3.76 24.78 -14.24
N TRP A 95 -2.94 25.54 -13.52
CA TRP A 95 -2.75 26.97 -13.72
C TRP A 95 -2.11 27.30 -15.06
N LEU A 96 -1.03 26.62 -15.45
CA LEU A 96 -0.36 26.79 -16.74
C LEU A 96 -1.34 26.55 -17.90
N ILE A 97 -2.14 25.49 -17.79
CA ILE A 97 -3.19 25.17 -18.75
C ILE A 97 -4.24 26.29 -18.80
N LYS A 98 -4.75 26.77 -17.66
CA LYS A 98 -5.75 27.85 -17.59
C LYS A 98 -5.20 29.21 -18.09
N ASP A 99 -3.98 29.55 -17.72
CA ASP A 99 -3.30 30.83 -18.03
C ASP A 99 -2.94 30.92 -19.52
N THR A 100 -2.38 29.85 -20.09
CA THR A 100 -2.05 29.80 -21.52
C THR A 100 -3.28 30.07 -22.37
N TRP A 101 -4.43 29.51 -22.00
CA TRP A 101 -5.69 29.70 -22.73
C TRP A 101 -6.38 31.03 -22.46
N ARG A 102 -6.24 31.58 -21.25
CA ARG A 102 -6.63 32.97 -20.96
C ARG A 102 -5.91 33.93 -21.91
N LYS A 103 -4.59 33.79 -22.03
CA LYS A 103 -3.76 34.60 -22.95
C LYS A 103 -4.14 34.41 -24.41
N VAL A 104 -4.46 33.18 -24.85
CA VAL A 104 -4.97 32.92 -26.21
C VAL A 104 -6.32 33.61 -26.46
N ARG A 105 -7.22 33.59 -25.47
CA ARG A 105 -8.54 34.25 -25.55
C ARG A 105 -8.40 35.78 -25.60
N GLU A 106 -7.55 36.34 -24.74
CA GLU A 106 -7.27 37.78 -24.69
C GLU A 106 -6.65 38.27 -26.00
N LYS A 107 -5.68 37.54 -26.58
CA LYS A 107 -5.12 37.86 -27.91
C LYS A 107 -6.18 37.81 -29.01
N ARG A 108 -7.04 36.79 -29.04
CA ARG A 108 -8.13 36.69 -30.02
C ARG A 108 -9.13 37.84 -29.88
N CYS A 109 -9.46 38.25 -28.65
CA CYS A 109 -10.34 39.39 -28.39
C CYS A 109 -9.69 40.72 -28.81
N ALA A 110 -8.40 40.92 -28.52
CA ALA A 110 -7.64 42.11 -28.92
C ALA A 110 -7.51 42.24 -30.46
N GLU A 111 -7.36 41.13 -31.17
CA GLU A 111 -7.24 41.08 -32.64
C GLU A 111 -8.59 41.07 -33.37
N SER A 112 -9.71 40.78 -32.67
CA SER A 112 -11.06 40.88 -33.22
C SER A 112 -11.58 42.33 -33.32
N THR A 113 -10.88 43.28 -32.69
CA THR A 113 -11.01 44.71 -32.98
C THR A 113 -10.27 45.01 -34.29
N PRO A 114 -10.94 45.51 -35.36
CA PRO A 114 -10.24 45.81 -36.60
C PRO A 114 -9.16 46.87 -36.33
N SER A 115 -7.91 46.60 -36.73
CA SER A 115 -6.80 47.57 -36.66
C SER A 115 -7.25 48.93 -37.23
N LEU A 116 -6.76 50.02 -36.65
CA LEU A 116 -6.95 51.38 -37.18
C LEU A 116 -6.60 51.46 -38.68
N GLU A 117 -5.62 50.69 -39.14
CA GLU A 117 -5.24 50.61 -40.56
C GLU A 117 -6.26 49.86 -41.41
N VAL A 118 -6.91 48.81 -40.87
CA VAL A 118 -8.01 48.11 -41.55
C VAL A 118 -9.24 49.00 -41.62
N LYS A 119 -9.54 49.75 -40.54
CA LYS A 119 -10.61 50.75 -40.53
C LYS A 119 -10.34 51.91 -41.48
N LYS A 120 -9.08 52.37 -41.57
CA LYS A 120 -8.64 53.42 -42.48
C LYS A 120 -8.72 52.96 -43.94
N ARG A 121 -8.16 51.79 -44.28
CA ARG A 121 -8.29 51.20 -45.62
C ARG A 121 -9.73 50.94 -46.02
N ARG A 122 -10.58 50.51 -45.09
CA ARG A 122 -12.02 50.32 -45.37
C ARG A 122 -12.74 51.64 -45.61
N ARG A 123 -12.28 52.74 -44.99
CA ARG A 123 -12.77 54.10 -45.23
C ARG A 123 -12.27 54.62 -46.58
N GLU A 124 -10.98 54.47 -46.87
CA GLU A 124 -10.36 54.81 -48.17
C GLU A 124 -10.99 54.04 -49.35
N VAL A 125 -11.37 52.76 -49.17
CA VAL A 125 -12.09 51.98 -50.20
C VAL A 125 -13.53 52.47 -50.39
N MET A 126 -14.25 52.80 -49.31
CA MET A 126 -15.59 53.38 -49.43
C MET A 126 -15.58 54.80 -50.02
N ASP A 127 -14.53 55.59 -49.73
CA ASP A 127 -14.34 56.92 -50.30
C ASP A 127 -13.96 56.82 -51.80
N ALA A 128 -13.16 55.82 -52.20
CA ALA A 128 -12.82 55.56 -53.61
C ALA A 128 -13.99 54.98 -54.42
N GLU A 129 -14.88 54.20 -53.81
CA GLU A 129 -16.13 53.71 -54.45
C GLU A 129 -17.17 54.83 -54.63
N ALA A 130 -17.09 55.92 -53.86
CA ALA A 130 -17.97 57.09 -53.98
C ALA A 130 -17.53 58.09 -55.08
N ASP A 131 -16.27 58.04 -55.53
CA ASP A 131 -15.73 58.90 -56.60
C ASP A 131 -15.79 58.24 -58.00
N ASP A 132 -16.12 56.95 -58.11
CA ASP A 132 -16.03 56.16 -59.36
C ASP A 132 -17.41 55.75 -59.93
N ASP A 133 -18.41 56.62 -59.79
CA ASP A 133 -19.79 56.39 -60.27
C ASP A 133 -19.95 56.60 -61.80
N GLU A 134 -18.88 56.81 -62.56
CA GLU A 134 -18.98 57.02 -64.01
C GLU A 134 -17.81 56.46 -64.84
N LYS A 135 -17.56 55.14 -64.73
CA LYS A 135 -17.13 54.19 -65.80
C LYS A 135 -16.37 52.98 -65.24
N ASN A 136 -17.07 51.89 -64.84
CA ASN A 136 -16.59 50.51 -65.05
C ASN A 136 -17.55 49.43 -64.50
N THR A 137 -18.59 49.09 -65.27
CA THR A 137 -19.47 47.95 -64.94
C THR A 137 -18.84 46.57 -65.21
N ALA A 138 -17.83 46.47 -66.08
CA ALA A 138 -17.14 45.20 -66.37
C ALA A 138 -16.06 44.87 -65.31
N SER A 139 -15.19 45.82 -64.96
CA SER A 139 -14.11 45.61 -63.98
C SER A 139 -14.62 45.42 -62.54
N SER A 140 -15.73 46.07 -62.17
CA SER A 140 -16.38 45.89 -60.87
C SER A 140 -16.93 44.46 -60.67
N SER A 141 -17.44 43.83 -61.73
CA SER A 141 -17.93 42.43 -61.69
C SER A 141 -16.80 41.40 -61.54
N GLN A 142 -15.63 41.66 -62.13
CA GLN A 142 -14.42 40.83 -62.02
C GLN A 142 -13.76 40.98 -60.63
N HIS A 143 -13.66 42.20 -60.10
CA HIS A 143 -13.16 42.43 -58.73
C HIS A 143 -14.05 41.80 -57.65
N SER A 144 -15.37 41.81 -57.84
CA SER A 144 -16.32 41.15 -56.93
C SER A 144 -16.18 39.63 -56.95
N THR A 145 -15.99 39.02 -58.12
CA THR A 145 -15.77 37.57 -58.29
C THR A 145 -14.40 37.12 -57.76
N ASP A 146 -13.33 37.90 -57.97
CA ASP A 146 -12.00 37.62 -57.41
C ASP A 146 -11.98 37.77 -55.87
N CYS A 147 -12.72 38.75 -55.33
CA CYS A 147 -12.91 38.92 -53.90
C CYS A 147 -13.70 37.76 -53.27
N ALA A 148 -14.74 37.28 -53.95
CA ALA A 148 -15.48 36.08 -53.55
C ALA A 148 -14.59 34.83 -53.57
N ALA A 149 -13.77 34.64 -54.61
CA ALA A 149 -12.82 33.54 -54.72
C ALA A 149 -11.73 33.61 -53.63
N ALA A 150 -11.23 34.80 -53.31
CA ALA A 150 -10.28 35.01 -52.21
C ALA A 150 -10.91 34.72 -50.84
N LYS A 151 -12.16 35.12 -50.61
CA LYS A 151 -12.93 34.80 -49.39
C LYS A 151 -13.15 33.29 -49.25
N GLU A 152 -13.46 32.58 -50.33
CA GLU A 152 -13.61 31.12 -50.31
C GLU A 152 -12.27 30.40 -50.06
N LYS A 153 -11.15 30.88 -50.61
CA LYS A 153 -9.80 30.39 -50.28
C LYS A 153 -9.49 30.57 -48.78
N LEU A 154 -9.82 31.72 -48.20
CA LEU A 154 -9.65 31.98 -46.77
C LEU A 154 -10.57 31.12 -45.89
N LYS A 155 -11.84 30.93 -46.27
CA LYS A 155 -12.75 30.01 -45.56
C LYS A 155 -12.22 28.58 -45.59
N THR A 156 -11.66 28.15 -46.72
CA THR A 156 -11.04 26.83 -46.86
C THR A 156 -9.81 26.69 -45.97
N ALA A 157 -8.96 27.71 -45.89
CA ALA A 157 -7.79 27.73 -44.99
C ALA A 157 -8.16 27.85 -43.50
N LEU A 158 -9.29 28.48 -43.17
CA LEU A 158 -9.79 28.64 -41.80
C LEU A 158 -10.29 27.33 -41.19
N LYS A 159 -10.91 26.45 -41.99
CA LYS A 159 -11.47 25.18 -41.52
C LYS A 159 -10.46 24.29 -40.77
N PRO A 160 -9.24 24.01 -41.29
CA PRO A 160 -8.21 23.27 -40.55
C PRO A 160 -7.79 23.94 -39.22
N LEU A 161 -7.74 25.27 -39.17
CA LEU A 161 -7.37 26.00 -37.95
C LEU A 161 -8.46 25.88 -36.88
N GLN A 162 -9.74 25.95 -37.27
CA GLN A 162 -10.88 25.72 -36.37
C GLN A 162 -10.93 24.28 -35.86
N LEU A 163 -10.54 23.30 -36.69
CA LEU A 163 -10.42 21.91 -36.28
C LEU A 163 -9.28 21.72 -35.26
N LYS A 164 -8.08 22.24 -35.55
CA LYS A 164 -6.95 22.21 -34.61
C LYS A 164 -7.28 22.86 -33.27
N LEU A 165 -8.00 23.98 -33.28
CA LEU A 165 -8.46 24.64 -32.06
C LEU A 165 -9.34 23.72 -31.22
N ARG A 166 -10.32 23.03 -31.84
CA ARG A 166 -11.19 22.07 -31.15
C ARG A 166 -10.40 20.91 -30.55
N ILE A 167 -9.42 20.36 -31.30
CA ILE A 167 -8.53 19.30 -30.80
C ILE A 167 -7.77 19.76 -29.55
N PHE A 168 -7.21 20.97 -29.56
CA PHE A 168 -6.49 21.49 -28.39
C PHE A 168 -7.41 21.76 -27.19
N GLN A 169 -8.66 22.14 -27.43
CA GLN A 169 -9.66 22.31 -26.37
C GLN A 169 -10.01 20.97 -25.70
N GLU A 170 -10.19 19.91 -26.49
CA GLU A 170 -10.45 18.57 -25.94
C GLU A 170 -9.22 18.04 -25.18
N PHE A 171 -8.02 18.16 -25.76
CA PHE A 171 -6.77 17.78 -25.11
C PHE A 171 -6.58 18.49 -23.76
N GLN A 172 -6.94 19.78 -23.67
CA GLN A 172 -6.93 20.53 -22.41
C GLN A 172 -7.86 19.90 -21.37
N LYS A 173 -9.10 19.56 -21.75
CA LYS A 173 -10.09 18.97 -20.83
C LYS A 173 -9.59 17.62 -20.31
N THR A 174 -9.11 16.74 -21.19
CA THR A 174 -8.54 15.44 -20.84
C THR A 174 -7.29 15.59 -19.95
N SER A 175 -6.43 16.58 -20.23
CA SER A 175 -5.24 16.86 -19.41
C SER A 175 -5.61 17.28 -17.99
N LEU A 176 -6.66 18.09 -17.82
CA LEU A 176 -7.14 18.49 -16.49
C LEU A 176 -7.70 17.30 -15.71
N GLN A 177 -8.49 16.45 -16.35
CA GLN A 177 -9.00 15.20 -15.76
C GLN A 177 -7.86 14.26 -15.36
N THR A 178 -6.83 14.14 -16.21
CA THR A 178 -5.64 13.33 -15.93
C THR A 178 -4.88 13.87 -14.71
N ALA A 179 -4.69 15.20 -14.61
CA ALA A 179 -4.03 15.81 -13.46
C ALA A 179 -4.80 15.58 -12.14
N GLU A 180 -6.13 15.58 -12.19
CA GLU A 180 -6.97 15.24 -11.02
C GLU A 180 -6.84 13.76 -10.65
N HIS A 181 -6.83 12.88 -11.65
CA HIS A 181 -6.66 11.45 -11.43
C HIS A 181 -5.28 11.12 -10.84
N ILE A 182 -4.21 11.76 -11.32
CA ILE A 182 -2.85 11.59 -10.74
C ILE A 182 -2.85 11.94 -9.25
N LYS A 183 -3.51 13.05 -8.87
CA LYS A 183 -3.63 13.45 -7.46
C LYS A 183 -4.40 12.40 -6.65
N PHE A 184 -5.51 11.91 -7.19
CA PHE A 184 -6.32 10.87 -6.56
C PHE A 184 -5.51 9.58 -6.37
N GLN A 185 -4.87 9.07 -7.43
CA GLN A 185 -4.04 7.86 -7.37
C GLN A 185 -2.93 8.01 -6.33
N ALA A 186 -2.19 9.12 -6.33
CA ALA A 186 -1.11 9.35 -5.37
C ALA A 186 -1.61 9.30 -3.92
N GLN A 187 -2.74 9.96 -3.62
CA GLN A 187 -3.33 9.96 -2.28
C GLN A 187 -3.87 8.58 -1.87
N TYR A 188 -4.54 7.89 -2.79
CA TYR A 188 -5.06 6.54 -2.57
C TYR A 188 -3.91 5.56 -2.28
N THR A 189 -2.87 5.55 -3.12
CA THR A 189 -1.69 4.70 -2.94
C THR A 189 -0.94 5.02 -1.64
N GLU A 190 -0.78 6.30 -1.28
CA GLU A 190 -0.18 6.69 0.01
C GLU A 190 -0.99 6.12 1.20
N GLY A 191 -2.32 6.20 1.14
CA GLY A 191 -3.21 5.60 2.12
C GLY A 191 -3.00 4.10 2.27
N ARG A 192 -2.96 3.36 1.16
CA ARG A 192 -2.71 1.91 1.13
C ARG A 192 -1.35 1.54 1.70
N ILE A 193 -0.29 2.25 1.29
CA ILE A 193 1.06 2.06 1.85
C ILE A 193 1.02 2.26 3.38
N LYS A 194 0.36 3.31 3.86
CA LYS A 194 0.27 3.58 5.30
C LYS A 194 -0.44 2.45 6.04
N GLU A 195 -1.54 1.93 5.52
CA GLU A 195 -2.31 0.83 6.09
C GLU A 195 -1.49 -0.45 6.23
N GLU A 196 -0.77 -0.86 5.18
CA GLU A 196 0.11 -2.04 5.24
C GLU A 196 1.22 -1.87 6.29
N PHE A 197 1.85 -0.69 6.36
CA PHE A 197 2.83 -0.41 7.39
C PHE A 197 2.23 -0.37 8.81
N VAL A 198 0.95 -0.02 8.98
CA VAL A 198 0.26 -0.13 10.27
C VAL A 198 0.11 -1.60 10.66
N LYS A 199 -0.33 -2.46 9.74
CA LYS A 199 -0.45 -3.92 9.98
C LYS A 199 0.90 -4.53 10.37
N LEU A 200 1.98 -4.21 9.64
CA LEU A 200 3.33 -4.67 9.96
C LEU A 200 3.80 -4.23 11.36
N ARG A 201 3.58 -2.96 11.72
CA ARG A 201 3.91 -2.47 13.07
C ARG A 201 3.09 -3.15 14.16
N GLN A 202 1.82 -3.44 13.89
CA GLN A 202 0.96 -4.15 14.83
C GLN A 202 1.45 -5.58 15.04
N SER A 203 1.82 -6.30 13.97
CA SER A 203 2.40 -7.64 14.06
C SER A 203 3.68 -7.66 14.90
N LEU A 204 4.59 -6.70 14.67
CA LEU A 204 5.80 -6.54 15.48
C LEU A 204 5.51 -6.27 16.96
N CYS A 205 4.53 -5.42 17.27
CA CYS A 205 4.13 -5.15 18.65
C CYS A 205 3.53 -6.40 19.32
N ASN A 206 2.75 -7.19 18.57
CA ASN A 206 2.17 -8.43 19.06
C ASN A 206 3.26 -9.47 19.38
N GLU A 207 4.25 -9.65 18.49
CA GLU A 207 5.36 -10.58 18.73
C GLU A 207 6.26 -10.12 19.87
N GLU A 208 6.55 -8.81 19.99
CA GLU A 208 7.27 -8.27 21.15
C GLU A 208 6.53 -8.55 22.47
N ALA A 209 5.21 -8.30 22.50
CA ALA A 209 4.39 -8.55 23.67
C ALA A 209 4.35 -10.06 24.02
N ALA A 210 4.20 -10.93 23.03
CA ALA A 210 4.21 -12.38 23.22
C ALA A 210 5.54 -12.87 23.82
N ARG A 211 6.68 -12.36 23.35
CA ARG A 211 8.00 -12.71 23.90
C ARG A 211 8.20 -12.22 25.33
N LYS A 212 7.81 -10.99 25.63
CA LYS A 212 7.85 -10.47 27.00
C LYS A 212 6.94 -11.25 27.95
N LYS A 213 5.79 -11.70 27.46
CA LYS A 213 4.87 -12.55 28.23
C LYS A 213 5.52 -13.90 28.54
N ALA A 214 6.09 -14.57 27.56
CA ALA A 214 6.78 -15.85 27.76
C ALA A 214 7.96 -15.74 28.75
N LEU A 215 8.69 -14.63 28.73
CA LEU A 215 9.73 -14.34 29.72
C LEU A 215 9.16 -14.18 31.14
N ARG A 216 8.07 -13.42 31.28
CA ARG A 216 7.37 -13.21 32.58
C ARG A 216 6.80 -14.51 33.15
N GLU A 217 6.27 -15.38 32.29
CA GLU A 217 5.77 -16.70 32.69
C GLU A 217 6.92 -17.59 33.19
N GLU A 218 8.09 -17.55 32.53
CA GLU A 218 9.28 -18.26 33.01
C GLU A 218 9.81 -17.69 34.33
N GLU A 219 9.88 -16.37 34.46
CA GLU A 219 10.28 -15.69 35.70
C GLU A 219 9.39 -16.11 36.88
N GLU A 220 8.08 -16.12 36.71
CA GLU A 220 7.14 -16.53 37.76
C GLU A 220 7.34 -18.00 38.13
N GLN A 221 7.47 -18.88 37.13
CA GLN A 221 7.72 -20.30 37.35
C GLN A 221 9.02 -20.53 38.15
N LYS A 222 10.12 -19.89 37.73
CA LYS A 222 11.42 -20.01 38.39
C LYS A 222 11.40 -19.44 39.81
N SER A 223 10.73 -18.30 40.01
CA SER A 223 10.56 -17.66 41.31
C SER A 223 9.75 -18.54 42.26
N GLN A 224 8.68 -19.18 41.78
CA GLN A 224 7.89 -20.09 42.60
C GLN A 224 8.69 -21.32 43.04
N ILE A 225 9.49 -21.90 42.14
CA ILE A 225 10.38 -23.02 42.47
C ILE A 225 11.36 -22.61 43.58
N LEU A 226 11.96 -21.42 43.46
CA LEU A 226 12.90 -20.91 44.47
C LEU A 226 12.21 -20.66 45.82
N ARG A 227 11.03 -20.02 45.81
CA ARG A 227 10.23 -19.77 47.02
C ARG A 227 9.93 -21.06 47.77
N ASN A 228 9.45 -22.10 47.07
CA ASN A 228 9.13 -23.39 47.68
C ASN A 228 10.37 -24.06 48.30
N LYS A 229 11.53 -23.97 47.65
CA LYS A 229 12.80 -24.49 48.18
C LYS A 229 13.23 -23.76 49.46
N ILE A 230 13.17 -22.42 49.46
CA ILE A 230 13.51 -21.60 50.63
C ILE A 230 12.57 -21.91 51.81
N GLU A 231 11.27 -22.05 51.56
CA GLU A 231 10.29 -22.37 52.60
C GLU A 231 10.55 -23.75 53.22
N LYS A 232 10.84 -24.77 52.40
CA LYS A 232 11.24 -26.10 52.87
C LYS A 232 12.49 -26.03 53.76
N MET A 233 13.54 -25.36 53.28
CA MET A 233 14.79 -25.18 54.04
C MET A 233 14.56 -24.41 55.34
N SER A 234 13.70 -23.38 55.33
CA SER A 234 13.39 -22.62 56.54
C SER A 234 12.70 -23.48 57.59
N LYS A 235 11.76 -24.35 57.19
CA LYS A 235 11.11 -25.30 58.11
C LYS A 235 12.11 -26.28 58.73
N GLU A 236 13.01 -26.82 57.92
CA GLU A 236 14.09 -27.71 58.39
C GLU A 236 15.03 -26.98 59.36
N MET A 237 15.41 -25.73 59.04
CA MET A 237 16.24 -24.89 59.90
C MET A 237 15.57 -24.56 61.25
N TYR A 238 14.27 -24.24 61.27
CA TYR A 238 13.53 -24.03 62.51
C TYR A 238 13.47 -25.29 63.38
N SER A 239 13.21 -26.45 62.77
CA SER A 239 13.17 -27.74 63.49
C SER A 239 14.53 -28.11 64.09
N LEU A 240 15.60 -27.90 63.31
CA LEU A 240 16.98 -28.08 63.77
C LEU A 240 17.31 -27.15 64.94
N SER A 241 17.02 -25.86 64.79
CA SER A 241 17.27 -24.85 65.82
C SER A 241 16.56 -25.18 67.13
N ALA A 242 15.28 -25.58 67.06
CA ALA A 242 14.51 -25.95 68.26
C ALA A 242 15.12 -27.17 68.97
N THR A 243 15.61 -28.14 68.20
CA THR A 243 16.27 -29.34 68.75
C THR A 243 17.60 -29.00 69.40
N ILE A 244 18.42 -28.15 68.77
CA ILE A 244 19.68 -27.65 69.33
C ILE A 244 19.41 -26.94 70.66
N THR A 245 18.46 -26.00 70.69
CA THR A 245 18.11 -25.27 71.91
C THR A 245 17.65 -26.21 73.04
N ALA A 246 16.80 -27.20 72.74
CA ALA A 246 16.34 -28.16 73.74
C ALA A 246 17.50 -29.00 74.32
N ILE A 247 18.47 -29.38 73.50
CA ILE A 247 19.68 -30.11 73.95
C ILE A 247 20.55 -29.18 74.80
N GLU A 248 20.78 -27.94 74.37
CA GLU A 248 21.58 -26.96 75.11
C GLU A 248 20.96 -26.62 76.48
N GLU A 249 19.63 -26.63 76.60
CA GLU A 249 18.92 -26.44 77.87
C GLU A 249 19.07 -27.65 78.79
N GLU A 250 18.92 -28.87 78.27
CA GLU A 250 19.15 -30.10 79.06
C GLU A 250 20.59 -30.23 79.54
N MET A 251 21.57 -29.81 78.75
CA MET A 251 22.97 -29.78 79.15
C MET A 251 23.27 -28.80 80.29
N LYS A 252 22.35 -27.85 80.58
CA LYS A 252 22.46 -26.92 81.71
C LYS A 252 21.74 -27.42 82.96
N ALA A 253 21.03 -28.54 82.89
CA ALA A 253 20.31 -29.12 84.03
C ALA A 253 21.27 -29.72 85.07
N GLU A 254 20.78 -29.94 86.29
CA GLU A 254 21.53 -30.62 87.35
C GLU A 254 21.90 -32.06 86.95
N ASP A 255 23.09 -32.52 87.37
CA ASP A 255 23.71 -33.77 86.91
C ASP A 255 22.79 -35.01 86.97
N ALA A 256 21.99 -35.14 88.04
CA ALA A 256 21.08 -36.27 88.21
C ALA A 256 19.93 -36.27 87.18
N LEU A 257 19.38 -35.09 86.85
CA LEU A 257 18.31 -34.93 85.86
C LEU A 257 18.84 -35.07 84.44
N PHE A 258 20.06 -34.57 84.18
CA PHE A 258 20.75 -34.76 82.91
C PHE A 258 20.99 -36.25 82.62
N LEU A 259 21.54 -36.99 83.59
CA LEU A 259 21.80 -38.42 83.46
C LEU A 259 20.52 -39.24 83.24
N GLN A 260 19.40 -38.85 83.87
CA GLN A 260 18.11 -39.51 83.68
C GLN A 260 17.58 -39.37 82.24
N ASN A 261 17.82 -38.23 81.60
CA ASN A 261 17.30 -37.94 80.25
C ASN A 261 18.31 -38.22 79.12
N TYR A 262 19.57 -38.52 79.46
CA TYR A 262 20.67 -38.68 78.52
C TYR A 262 20.37 -39.60 77.32
N ASP A 263 19.86 -40.81 77.58
CA ASP A 263 19.55 -41.79 76.53
C ASP A 263 18.42 -41.32 75.60
N ALA A 264 17.42 -40.61 76.15
CA ALA A 264 16.33 -40.04 75.36
C ALA A 264 16.81 -38.89 74.47
N THR A 265 17.76 -38.08 74.95
CA THR A 265 18.39 -36.98 74.21
C THR A 265 19.30 -37.49 73.10
N LEU A 266 20.14 -38.49 73.38
CA LEU A 266 20.94 -39.18 72.36
C LEU A 266 20.08 -39.76 71.25
N LYS A 267 18.94 -40.37 71.61
CA LYS A 267 18.00 -40.91 70.63
C LYS A 267 17.40 -39.80 69.75
N ARG A 268 17.00 -38.65 70.31
CA ARG A 268 16.53 -37.49 69.53
C ARG A 268 17.60 -36.95 68.58
N VAL A 269 18.83 -36.78 69.06
CA VAL A 269 19.98 -36.33 68.25
C VAL A 269 20.21 -37.25 67.06
N SER A 270 20.16 -38.57 67.29
CA SER A 270 20.36 -39.55 66.22
C SER A 270 19.25 -39.56 65.17
N GLN A 271 18.03 -39.16 65.55
CA GLN A 271 16.86 -39.07 64.66
C GLN A 271 16.78 -37.73 63.92
N CYS A 272 17.39 -36.66 64.44
CA CYS A 272 17.38 -35.32 63.86
C CYS A 272 18.59 -35.04 62.96
N LYS A 273 18.91 -35.94 62.02
CA LYS A 273 19.86 -35.68 60.93
C LYS A 273 19.10 -35.35 59.64
N PRO A 274 18.84 -34.07 59.33
CA PRO A 274 18.24 -33.72 58.06
C PRO A 274 19.23 -33.98 56.91
N PRO A 275 18.72 -34.22 55.69
CA PRO A 275 19.54 -34.29 54.50
C PRO A 275 20.24 -32.95 54.23
N ASP A 276 21.39 -33.01 53.55
CA ASP A 276 22.09 -31.81 53.11
C ASP A 276 21.21 -30.95 52.17
N PRO A 277 21.39 -29.62 52.16
CA PRO A 277 20.65 -28.74 51.26
C PRO A 277 20.80 -29.18 49.80
N GLU A 278 19.67 -29.42 49.13
CA GLU A 278 19.65 -29.74 47.70
C GLU A 278 20.22 -28.59 46.85
N ASN A 279 20.97 -28.92 45.81
CA ASN A 279 21.50 -27.93 44.88
C ASN A 279 20.37 -27.16 44.16
N ILE A 280 20.54 -25.85 44.01
CA ILE A 280 19.60 -24.95 43.32
C ILE A 280 19.99 -24.88 41.83
N SER A 281 19.90 -26.01 41.14
CA SER A 281 20.14 -26.07 39.69
C SER A 281 18.90 -25.66 38.89
N GLY A 282 19.11 -24.97 37.77
CA GLY A 282 18.05 -24.69 36.78
C GLY A 282 17.02 -23.63 37.19
N VAL A 283 17.32 -22.80 38.19
CA VAL A 283 16.42 -21.72 38.67
C VAL A 283 16.62 -20.41 37.90
N LEU A 284 17.74 -20.25 37.21
CA LEU A 284 17.97 -19.05 36.40
C LEU A 284 17.13 -19.05 35.13
N ILE A 285 16.90 -17.84 34.60
CA ILE A 285 16.23 -17.62 33.32
C ILE A 285 17.09 -18.21 32.20
N ASN A 286 16.46 -18.94 31.28
CA ASN A 286 17.07 -19.40 30.05
C ASN A 286 17.15 -18.22 29.05
N VAL A 287 18.10 -17.32 29.26
CA VAL A 287 18.30 -16.15 28.40
C VAL A 287 18.44 -16.52 26.91
N PRO A 288 19.21 -17.56 26.52
CA PRO A 288 19.30 -17.98 25.13
C PRO A 288 17.96 -18.33 24.48
N LYS A 289 17.03 -18.98 25.21
CA LYS A 289 15.69 -19.30 24.69
C LYS A 289 14.91 -18.05 24.26
N HIS A 290 15.12 -16.91 24.91
CA HIS A 290 14.39 -15.67 24.62
C HIS A 290 15.07 -14.77 23.59
N LEU A 291 16.41 -14.80 23.52
CA LEU A 291 17.20 -13.88 22.68
C LEU A 291 17.83 -14.53 21.44
N SER A 292 18.09 -15.84 21.47
CA SER A 292 18.76 -16.52 20.35
C SER A 292 17.92 -16.40 19.08
N ASN A 293 18.56 -15.96 18.00
CA ASN A 293 17.95 -15.74 16.69
C ASN A 293 16.66 -14.90 16.69
N LEU A 294 16.42 -14.07 17.72
CA LEU A 294 15.17 -13.33 17.88
C LEU A 294 14.79 -12.56 16.63
N LYS A 295 15.72 -11.76 16.09
CA LYS A 295 15.49 -10.96 14.86
C LYS A 295 15.11 -11.85 13.68
N PHE A 296 15.82 -12.96 13.48
CA PHE A 296 15.58 -13.88 12.38
C PHE A 296 14.20 -14.56 12.52
N THR A 297 13.87 -15.11 13.69
CA THR A 297 12.57 -15.75 13.94
C THR A 297 11.40 -14.78 13.76
N VAL A 298 11.54 -13.53 14.22
CA VAL A 298 10.50 -12.50 14.02
C VAL A 298 10.32 -12.22 12.53
N LEU A 299 11.40 -12.02 11.78
CA LEU A 299 11.33 -11.78 10.33
C LEU A 299 10.74 -12.98 9.59
N GLN A 300 11.11 -14.21 9.96
CA GLN A 300 10.57 -15.42 9.36
C GLN A 300 9.07 -15.54 9.58
N LYS A 301 8.57 -15.33 10.81
CA LYS A 301 7.13 -15.32 11.09
C LYS A 301 6.39 -14.24 10.29
N MET A 302 6.99 -13.05 10.15
CA MET A 302 6.40 -11.98 9.35
C MET A 302 6.29 -12.38 7.87
N LEU A 303 7.30 -13.07 7.34
CA LEU A 303 7.30 -13.59 5.97
C LEU A 303 6.28 -14.72 5.80
N GLU A 304 6.14 -15.62 6.78
CA GLU A 304 5.13 -16.70 6.76
C GLU A 304 3.68 -16.17 6.72
N THR A 305 3.45 -14.97 7.28
CA THR A 305 2.15 -14.30 7.23
C THR A 305 1.97 -13.35 6.04
N ALA A 306 3.00 -13.17 5.22
CA ALA A 306 2.95 -12.27 4.08
C ALA A 306 2.49 -13.05 2.84
N ASP A 307 1.35 -12.65 2.29
CA ASP A 307 0.92 -13.15 0.98
C ASP A 307 1.88 -12.61 -0.08
N ASN A 308 2.57 -13.51 -0.78
CA ASN A 308 3.47 -13.16 -1.87
C ASN A 308 2.87 -13.63 -3.19
N THR A 309 2.23 -12.72 -3.92
CA THR A 309 1.74 -12.99 -5.28
C THR A 309 2.83 -12.66 -6.28
N SER A 310 3.11 -13.59 -7.21
CA SER A 310 4.08 -13.39 -8.30
C SER A 310 3.60 -12.37 -9.33
N VAL A 311 2.29 -12.12 -9.39
CA VAL A 311 1.65 -11.20 -10.35
C VAL A 311 0.62 -10.35 -9.61
N THR A 312 0.52 -9.08 -9.97
CA THR A 312 -0.54 -8.16 -9.56
C THR A 312 -1.09 -7.43 -10.79
N PHE A 313 -2.33 -6.94 -10.74
CA PHE A 313 -2.95 -6.21 -11.83
C PHE A 313 -2.44 -4.77 -11.94
N ASP A 314 -2.32 -4.24 -13.16
CA ASP A 314 -2.01 -2.83 -13.41
C ASP A 314 -3.31 -2.00 -13.64
N PRO A 315 -3.68 -1.10 -12.70
CA PRO A 315 -4.85 -0.22 -12.84
C PRO A 315 -4.82 0.70 -14.06
N ASN A 316 -3.63 1.02 -14.59
CA ASN A 316 -3.50 1.90 -15.76
C ASN A 316 -3.85 1.19 -17.06
N THR A 317 -3.78 -0.15 -17.09
CA THR A 317 -4.16 -0.97 -18.24
C THR A 317 -5.63 -1.40 -18.20
N ALA A 318 -6.21 -1.48 -17.01
CA ALA A 318 -7.56 -2.00 -16.79
C ALA A 318 -8.65 -1.23 -17.54
N HIS A 319 -9.53 -1.94 -18.24
CA HIS A 319 -10.74 -1.38 -18.83
C HIS A 319 -11.61 -0.65 -17.78
N CYS A 320 -12.34 0.38 -18.18
CA CYS A 320 -13.14 1.23 -17.28
C CYS A 320 -14.27 0.48 -16.52
N ASN A 321 -14.76 -0.64 -17.06
CA ASN A 321 -15.70 -1.54 -16.39
C ASN A 321 -15.05 -2.55 -15.41
N LEU A 322 -13.75 -2.48 -15.13
CA LEU A 322 -13.07 -3.42 -14.22
C LEU A 322 -12.75 -2.79 -12.87
N ILE A 323 -13.25 -3.40 -11.80
CA ILE A 323 -12.93 -3.00 -10.42
C ILE A 323 -11.85 -3.94 -9.88
N LEU A 324 -10.73 -3.35 -9.46
CA LEU A 324 -9.61 -4.03 -8.84
C LEU A 324 -9.71 -3.98 -7.31
N SER A 325 -9.21 -5.02 -6.64
CA SER A 325 -9.04 -5.00 -5.19
C SER A 325 -7.87 -4.11 -4.76
N ASP A 326 -7.88 -3.70 -3.49
CA ASP A 326 -6.87 -2.81 -2.91
C ASP A 326 -5.43 -3.38 -2.93
N ASP A 327 -5.29 -4.70 -2.92
CA ASP A 327 -4.02 -5.44 -3.01
C ASP A 327 -3.65 -5.82 -4.46
N LEU A 328 -4.48 -5.43 -5.44
CA LEU A 328 -4.28 -5.66 -6.87
C LEU A 328 -4.20 -7.15 -7.26
N THR A 329 -4.77 -8.04 -6.45
CA THR A 329 -4.79 -9.49 -6.73
C THR A 329 -6.14 -9.98 -7.25
N SER A 330 -7.21 -9.19 -7.11
CA SER A 330 -8.55 -9.54 -7.56
C SER A 330 -9.11 -8.51 -8.53
N VAL A 331 -9.86 -8.99 -9.52
CA VAL A 331 -10.54 -8.17 -10.53
C VAL A 331 -11.95 -8.69 -10.79
N ARG A 332 -12.93 -7.78 -10.88
CA ARG A 332 -14.30 -8.11 -11.25
C ARG A 332 -14.86 -7.13 -12.27
N TYR A 333 -15.82 -7.60 -13.06
CA TYR A 333 -16.58 -6.74 -13.94
C TYR A 333 -17.60 -5.90 -13.17
N SER A 334 -17.85 -4.69 -13.66
CA SER A 334 -18.85 -3.74 -13.18
C SER A 334 -19.71 -3.28 -14.35
N ASP A 335 -21.03 -3.34 -14.18
CA ASP A 335 -21.98 -2.77 -15.14
C ASP A 335 -21.88 -1.24 -15.19
N GLU A 336 -21.39 -0.62 -14.11
CA GLU A 336 -21.09 0.81 -14.06
C GLU A 336 -19.67 1.08 -14.55
N GLU A 337 -19.56 1.99 -15.52
CA GLU A 337 -18.29 2.47 -16.06
C GLU A 337 -17.61 3.43 -15.07
N GLN A 338 -16.34 3.18 -14.76
CA GLN A 338 -15.56 4.08 -13.93
C GLN A 338 -15.06 5.29 -14.69
N THR A 339 -15.15 6.46 -14.07
CA THR A 339 -14.61 7.71 -14.60
C THR A 339 -13.07 7.72 -14.49
N LEU A 340 -12.40 7.15 -15.47
CA LEU A 340 -10.94 7.09 -15.58
C LEU A 340 -10.45 7.98 -16.74
N PRO A 341 -9.27 8.61 -16.63
CA PRO A 341 -8.68 9.33 -17.75
C PRO A 341 -8.30 8.36 -18.87
N GLU A 342 -8.44 8.82 -20.11
CA GLU A 342 -7.88 8.11 -21.25
C GLU A 342 -6.34 8.10 -21.17
N ASN A 343 -5.75 6.94 -21.36
CA ASN A 343 -4.32 6.78 -21.58
C ASN A 343 -4.09 5.75 -22.71
N PRO A 344 -2.90 5.72 -23.34
CA PRO A 344 -2.59 4.72 -24.36
C PRO A 344 -2.49 3.27 -23.84
N GLU A 345 -2.20 3.07 -22.55
CA GLU A 345 -2.00 1.75 -21.97
C GLU A 345 -3.29 0.98 -21.71
N ARG A 346 -4.45 1.67 -21.66
CA ARG A 346 -5.75 1.14 -21.26
C ARG A 346 -6.46 0.39 -22.37
N PHE A 347 -7.10 -0.72 -22.01
CA PHE A 347 -8.06 -1.39 -22.89
C PHE A 347 -9.36 -0.56 -23.02
N ASP A 348 -9.83 -0.36 -24.26
CA ASP A 348 -11.01 0.48 -24.55
C ASP A 348 -12.24 -0.29 -25.03
N MET A 349 -12.07 -1.54 -25.49
CA MET A 349 -13.14 -2.32 -26.11
C MET A 349 -13.54 -3.57 -25.32
N PHE A 350 -12.56 -4.25 -24.71
CA PHE A 350 -12.77 -5.49 -23.99
C PHE A 350 -12.43 -5.29 -22.52
N ALA A 351 -13.18 -5.94 -21.63
CA ALA A 351 -12.99 -5.94 -20.19
C ALA A 351 -11.73 -6.75 -19.80
N CYS A 352 -10.57 -6.17 -20.10
CA CYS A 352 -9.25 -6.77 -19.93
C CYS A 352 -8.34 -5.91 -19.05
N VAL A 353 -7.34 -6.55 -18.47
CA VAL A 353 -6.28 -5.94 -17.65
C VAL A 353 -4.98 -6.75 -17.80
N LEU A 354 -3.83 -6.09 -17.67
CA LEU A 354 -2.52 -6.74 -17.65
C LEU A 354 -1.98 -6.91 -16.24
N GLY A 355 -1.02 -7.82 -16.11
CA GLY A 355 -0.08 -7.82 -14.98
C GLY A 355 0.77 -6.54 -14.95
N SER A 356 1.16 -6.11 -13.75
CA SER A 356 2.00 -4.94 -13.49
C SER A 356 3.45 -5.13 -13.94
N GLU A 357 3.94 -6.38 -13.94
CA GLU A 357 5.26 -6.75 -14.40
C GLU A 357 5.17 -7.59 -15.67
N GLY A 358 6.02 -7.27 -16.64
CA GLY A 358 6.25 -8.11 -17.81
C GLY A 358 7.55 -8.90 -17.66
N PHE A 359 7.64 -10.02 -18.37
CA PHE A 359 8.74 -10.98 -18.34
C PHE A 359 9.50 -10.98 -19.66
N ASP A 360 10.82 -10.96 -19.59
CA ASP A 360 11.73 -10.94 -20.75
C ASP A 360 12.79 -12.07 -20.70
N SER A 361 12.71 -12.95 -19.71
CA SER A 361 13.61 -14.09 -19.49
C SER A 361 13.09 -15.02 -18.39
N GLY A 362 13.59 -16.26 -18.34
CA GLY A 362 13.35 -17.21 -17.26
C GLY A 362 11.97 -17.87 -17.23
N SER A 363 11.71 -18.62 -16.16
CA SER A 363 10.46 -19.35 -15.94
C SER A 363 9.60 -18.70 -14.85
N HIS A 364 8.33 -18.43 -15.17
CA HIS A 364 7.36 -17.74 -14.32
C HIS A 364 6.09 -18.58 -14.16
N CYS A 365 5.47 -18.50 -12.99
CA CYS A 365 4.26 -19.25 -12.67
C CYS A 365 3.32 -18.41 -11.81
N TRP A 366 2.04 -18.45 -12.14
CA TRP A 366 0.98 -17.87 -11.30
C TRP A 366 -0.30 -18.72 -11.40
N ASP A 367 -1.01 -18.81 -10.28
CA ASP A 367 -2.27 -19.51 -10.18
C ASP A 367 -3.40 -18.49 -10.11
N VAL A 368 -4.45 -18.72 -10.89
CA VAL A 368 -5.64 -17.87 -10.93
C VAL A 368 -6.86 -18.70 -10.55
N GLU A 369 -7.56 -18.26 -9.52
CA GLU A 369 -8.88 -18.77 -9.20
C GLU A 369 -9.92 -18.11 -10.12
N VAL A 370 -10.59 -18.94 -10.89
CA VAL A 370 -11.66 -18.55 -11.82
C VAL A 370 -13.05 -18.87 -11.26
N GLY A 371 -13.10 -19.77 -10.26
CA GLY A 371 -14.30 -20.10 -9.50
C GLY A 371 -15.49 -20.45 -10.38
N ASP A 372 -16.62 -19.81 -10.10
CA ASP A 372 -17.86 -20.01 -10.86
C ASP A 372 -18.03 -19.11 -12.08
N SER A 373 -17.02 -18.33 -12.44
CA SER A 373 -17.08 -17.35 -13.53
C SER A 373 -17.55 -17.97 -14.85
N THR A 374 -18.56 -17.33 -15.45
CA THR A 374 -19.16 -17.73 -16.73
C THR A 374 -18.36 -17.24 -17.94
N GLY A 375 -17.37 -16.38 -17.73
CA GLY A 375 -16.59 -15.73 -18.78
C GLY A 375 -15.24 -15.29 -18.27
N TRP A 376 -14.15 -15.87 -18.78
CA TRP A 376 -12.79 -15.46 -18.46
C TRP A 376 -11.80 -15.82 -19.56
N PHE A 377 -10.70 -15.07 -19.64
CA PHE A 377 -9.56 -15.33 -20.51
C PHE A 377 -8.26 -15.11 -19.74
N LEU A 378 -7.32 -16.04 -19.84
CA LEU A 378 -6.04 -16.02 -19.15
C LEU A 378 -4.92 -16.32 -20.15
N GLY A 379 -3.80 -15.61 -20.04
CA GLY A 379 -2.66 -15.89 -20.89
C GLY A 379 -1.58 -14.82 -20.81
N VAL A 380 -0.94 -14.55 -21.94
CA VAL A 380 0.09 -13.51 -22.05
C VAL A 380 -0.10 -12.68 -23.31
N MET A 381 0.38 -11.44 -23.25
CA MET A 381 0.37 -10.48 -24.33
C MET A 381 1.74 -9.82 -24.46
N THR A 382 2.22 -9.67 -25.70
CA THR A 382 3.44 -8.91 -26.01
C THR A 382 3.31 -7.43 -25.65
N GLU A 383 4.43 -6.80 -25.30
CA GLU A 383 4.48 -5.36 -25.01
C GLU A 383 3.95 -4.52 -26.18
N SER A 384 4.31 -4.89 -27.40
CA SER A 384 3.94 -4.19 -28.64
C SER A 384 2.48 -4.42 -29.10
N ALA A 385 1.76 -5.40 -28.52
CA ALA A 385 0.40 -5.71 -28.92
C ALA A 385 -0.55 -4.53 -28.71
N GLN A 386 -1.46 -4.32 -29.67
CA GLN A 386 -2.40 -3.22 -29.64
C GLN A 386 -3.50 -3.48 -28.61
N ARG A 387 -3.61 -2.56 -27.65
CA ARG A 387 -4.60 -2.64 -26.54
C ARG A 387 -5.94 -2.00 -26.88
N ARG A 388 -5.99 -1.27 -28.00
CA ARG A 388 -7.16 -0.51 -28.45
C ARG A 388 -7.82 -1.13 -29.69
N ASN A 389 -9.13 -1.06 -29.77
CA ASN A 389 -9.95 -1.60 -30.86
C ASN A 389 -9.86 -3.15 -30.97
N LYS A 390 -9.58 -3.68 -32.17
CA LYS A 390 -9.55 -5.13 -32.46
C LYS A 390 -8.26 -5.77 -31.92
N ILE A 391 -8.18 -5.98 -30.61
CA ILE A 391 -6.98 -6.52 -29.94
C ILE A 391 -6.54 -7.89 -30.51
N PHE A 392 -7.50 -8.72 -30.95
CA PHE A 392 -7.26 -10.05 -31.53
C PHE A 392 -7.00 -10.04 -33.06
N SER A 393 -6.70 -8.88 -33.65
CA SER A 393 -6.46 -8.79 -35.10
C SER A 393 -4.99 -8.88 -35.49
N ARG A 394 -4.07 -8.76 -34.53
CA ARG A 394 -2.61 -8.79 -34.74
C ARG A 394 -1.98 -9.85 -33.84
N SER A 395 -0.85 -10.41 -34.27
CA SER A 395 -0.09 -11.38 -33.49
C SER A 395 0.38 -10.81 -32.15
N GLY A 396 0.64 -11.71 -31.20
CA GLY A 396 1.24 -11.36 -29.90
C GLY A 396 0.31 -11.52 -28.69
N ILE A 397 -0.72 -12.35 -28.81
CA ILE A 397 -1.61 -12.74 -27.71
C ILE A 397 -1.78 -14.27 -27.75
N TRP A 398 -1.53 -14.94 -26.63
CA TRP A 398 -1.76 -16.37 -26.44
C TRP A 398 -2.57 -16.58 -25.17
N LEU A 399 -3.73 -17.20 -25.28
CA LEU A 399 -4.68 -17.31 -24.17
C LEU A 399 -5.49 -18.61 -24.19
N VAL A 400 -5.95 -18.99 -23.01
CA VAL A 400 -7.03 -19.96 -22.78
C VAL A 400 -8.19 -19.22 -22.13
N GLY A 401 -9.41 -19.52 -22.53
CA GLY A 401 -10.58 -18.91 -21.92
C GLY A 401 -11.79 -19.83 -21.88
N HIS A 402 -12.71 -19.49 -20.99
CA HIS A 402 -14.03 -20.08 -20.90
C HIS A 402 -15.06 -19.00 -21.21
N PHE A 403 -15.90 -19.22 -22.20
CA PHE A 403 -16.96 -18.28 -22.57
C PHE A 403 -18.12 -19.02 -23.24
N CYS A 404 -19.36 -18.65 -22.92
CA CYS A 404 -20.58 -19.32 -23.42
C CYS A 404 -20.59 -20.85 -23.21
N GLY A 405 -20.00 -21.34 -22.12
CA GLY A 405 -19.98 -22.77 -21.78
C GLY A 405 -18.93 -23.60 -22.51
N GLU A 406 -18.07 -22.97 -23.32
CA GLU A 406 -17.01 -23.64 -24.05
C GLU A 406 -15.63 -23.17 -23.59
N TYR A 407 -14.67 -24.09 -23.55
CA TYR A 407 -13.25 -23.79 -23.33
C TYR A 407 -12.54 -23.68 -24.67
N LYS A 408 -11.74 -22.62 -24.85
CA LYS A 408 -11.02 -22.36 -26.10
C LYS A 408 -9.60 -21.90 -25.82
N ALA A 409 -8.66 -22.37 -26.64
CA ALA A 409 -7.34 -21.78 -26.79
C ALA A 409 -7.37 -20.79 -27.96
N HIS A 410 -6.67 -19.67 -27.85
CA HIS A 410 -6.57 -18.69 -28.92
C HIS A 410 -5.16 -18.13 -28.99
N GLU A 411 -4.59 -18.21 -30.18
CA GLU A 411 -3.36 -17.54 -30.58
C GLU A 411 -3.72 -16.53 -31.66
N SER A 412 -3.59 -15.24 -31.37
CA SER A 412 -3.92 -14.22 -32.36
C SER A 412 -2.88 -14.21 -33.50
N PRO A 413 -3.29 -14.05 -34.78
CA PRO A 413 -4.63 -13.74 -35.28
C PRO A 413 -5.44 -14.98 -35.73
N GLN A 414 -5.07 -16.18 -35.28
CA GLN A 414 -5.75 -17.42 -35.67
C GLN A 414 -7.14 -17.54 -35.04
N SER A 415 -7.98 -18.42 -35.59
CA SER A 415 -9.29 -18.69 -34.99
C SER A 415 -9.16 -19.45 -33.67
N PRO A 416 -9.99 -19.18 -32.65
CA PRO A 416 -9.99 -19.95 -31.41
C PRO A 416 -10.25 -21.44 -31.65
N THR A 417 -9.47 -22.29 -30.98
CA THR A 417 -9.56 -23.76 -31.04
C THR A 417 -10.29 -24.29 -29.79
N PRO A 418 -11.36 -25.09 -29.93
CA PRO A 418 -12.03 -25.72 -28.79
C PRO A 418 -11.11 -26.66 -28.01
N LEU A 419 -11.23 -26.66 -26.68
CA LEU A 419 -10.47 -27.53 -25.78
C LEU A 419 -11.37 -28.63 -25.19
N PRO A 420 -10.91 -29.89 -25.10
CA PRO A 420 -11.70 -31.02 -24.61
C PRO A 420 -11.74 -31.07 -23.07
N VAL A 421 -12.14 -29.98 -22.44
CA VAL A 421 -12.27 -29.88 -20.98
C VAL A 421 -13.63 -30.45 -20.55
N LYS A 422 -13.62 -31.53 -19.74
CA LYS A 422 -14.84 -32.24 -19.33
C LYS A 422 -15.49 -31.67 -18.07
N GLU A 423 -14.68 -31.22 -17.13
CA GLU A 423 -15.11 -30.72 -15.82
C GLU A 423 -14.91 -29.22 -15.72
N LYS A 424 -15.72 -28.55 -14.89
CA LYS A 424 -15.63 -27.11 -14.72
C LYS A 424 -14.35 -26.76 -13.95
N LEU A 425 -13.46 -26.02 -14.59
CA LEU A 425 -12.19 -25.59 -13.99
C LEU A 425 -12.44 -24.51 -12.95
N GLN A 426 -11.91 -24.70 -11.74
CA GLN A 426 -11.99 -23.72 -10.64
C GLN A 426 -10.72 -22.89 -10.51
N ARG A 427 -9.59 -23.46 -10.94
CA ARG A 427 -8.26 -22.85 -10.84
C ARG A 427 -7.46 -23.18 -12.09
N ILE A 428 -6.68 -22.20 -12.54
CA ILE A 428 -5.81 -22.34 -13.69
C ILE A 428 -4.41 -21.92 -13.26
N ARG A 429 -3.45 -22.81 -13.45
CA ARG A 429 -2.02 -22.49 -13.36
C ARG A 429 -1.54 -22.10 -14.75
N VAL A 430 -0.91 -20.93 -14.83
CA VAL A 430 -0.24 -20.46 -16.04
C VAL A 430 1.27 -20.53 -15.78
N GLN A 431 1.99 -21.21 -16.67
CA GLN A 431 3.45 -21.33 -16.61
C GLN A 431 4.03 -20.80 -17.90
N LEU A 432 4.87 -19.78 -17.78
CA LEU A 432 5.62 -19.21 -18.88
C LEU A 432 7.08 -19.59 -18.70
N ASP A 433 7.61 -20.38 -19.61
CA ASP A 433 9.04 -20.58 -19.77
C ASP A 433 9.48 -19.73 -20.96
N TRP A 434 9.98 -18.52 -20.67
CA TRP A 434 10.32 -17.54 -21.70
C TRP A 434 11.52 -18.03 -22.52
N ASP A 435 12.53 -18.63 -21.87
CA ASP A 435 13.79 -19.05 -22.49
C ASP A 435 13.59 -20.23 -23.46
N SER A 436 12.73 -21.18 -23.13
CA SER A 436 12.37 -22.31 -24.01
C SER A 436 11.24 -21.99 -24.98
N GLY A 437 10.56 -20.84 -24.81
CA GLY A 437 9.45 -20.46 -25.67
C GLY A 437 8.16 -21.22 -25.41
N THR A 438 7.89 -21.63 -24.18
CA THR A 438 6.72 -22.44 -23.84
C THR A 438 5.76 -21.69 -22.90
N LEU A 439 4.48 -21.67 -23.25
CA LEU A 439 3.40 -21.20 -22.37
C LEU A 439 2.42 -22.34 -22.15
N SER A 440 2.28 -22.82 -20.92
CA SER A 440 1.39 -23.94 -20.57
C SER A 440 0.32 -23.56 -19.55
N PHE A 441 -0.82 -24.21 -19.68
CA PHE A 441 -1.99 -24.07 -18.82
C PHE A 441 -2.33 -25.44 -18.25
N SER A 442 -2.54 -25.51 -16.94
CA SER A 442 -2.94 -26.72 -16.23
C SER A 442 -3.93 -26.42 -15.11
N ASP A 443 -4.66 -27.44 -14.67
CA ASP A 443 -5.43 -27.39 -13.43
C ASP A 443 -4.53 -27.88 -12.28
N PRO A 444 -4.10 -27.01 -11.36
CA PRO A 444 -3.22 -27.39 -10.26
C PRO A 444 -3.92 -28.24 -9.18
N LEU A 445 -5.25 -28.39 -9.21
CA LEU A 445 -5.98 -29.23 -8.26
C LEU A 445 -5.97 -30.71 -8.66
N THR A 446 -6.02 -30.96 -9.96
CA THR A 446 -6.02 -32.31 -10.55
C THR A 446 -4.70 -32.68 -11.22
N ASP A 447 -3.77 -31.74 -11.29
CA ASP A 447 -2.51 -31.81 -12.05
C ASP A 447 -2.74 -32.18 -13.53
N THR A 448 -3.88 -31.74 -14.09
CA THR A 448 -4.26 -32.04 -15.47
C THR A 448 -3.79 -30.95 -16.42
N HIS A 449 -3.15 -31.37 -17.51
CA HIS A 449 -2.76 -30.47 -18.58
C HIS A 449 -3.99 -29.99 -19.36
N ILE A 450 -4.09 -28.68 -19.62
CA ILE A 450 -5.18 -28.08 -20.38
C ILE A 450 -4.73 -27.77 -21.82
N HIS A 451 -3.67 -26.98 -21.96
CA HIS A 451 -3.15 -26.56 -23.26
C HIS A 451 -1.71 -26.01 -23.16
N SER A 452 -0.98 -26.01 -24.27
CA SER A 452 0.34 -25.40 -24.40
C SER A 452 0.52 -24.72 -25.75
N PHE A 453 1.17 -23.55 -25.72
CA PHE A 453 1.72 -22.88 -26.90
C PHE A 453 3.24 -23.00 -26.90
N THR A 454 3.81 -23.17 -28.08
CA THR A 454 5.26 -23.11 -28.30
C THR A 454 5.54 -22.01 -29.31
N HIS A 455 6.34 -21.02 -28.91
CA HIS A 455 6.64 -19.85 -29.71
C HIS A 455 8.02 -19.28 -29.38
N THR A 456 8.70 -18.67 -30.34
CA THR A 456 9.94 -17.93 -30.06
C THR A 456 9.60 -16.53 -29.60
N PHE A 457 9.60 -16.31 -28.28
CA PHE A 457 9.35 -14.98 -27.72
C PHE A 457 10.57 -14.07 -27.93
N THR A 458 10.33 -12.89 -28.50
CA THR A 458 11.40 -11.93 -28.86
C THR A 458 11.30 -10.61 -28.10
N GLU A 459 10.21 -10.40 -27.38
CA GLU A 459 9.94 -9.19 -26.61
C GLU A 459 9.31 -9.54 -25.27
N ARG A 460 9.15 -8.52 -24.42
CA ARG A 460 8.58 -8.66 -23.09
C ARG A 460 7.12 -9.09 -23.15
N LEU A 461 6.75 -10.05 -22.32
CA LEU A 461 5.40 -10.60 -22.20
C LEU A 461 4.75 -10.18 -20.89
N PHE A 462 3.54 -9.68 -20.95
CA PHE A 462 2.73 -9.35 -19.79
C PHE A 462 1.66 -10.41 -19.57
N PRO A 463 1.42 -10.85 -18.31
CA PRO A 463 0.21 -11.59 -17.97
C PRO A 463 -1.03 -10.86 -18.46
N PHE A 464 -1.94 -11.60 -19.08
CA PHE A 464 -3.17 -11.08 -19.68
C PHE A 464 -4.38 -11.71 -19.01
N PHE A 465 -5.36 -10.86 -18.68
CA PHE A 465 -6.58 -11.28 -18.02
C PHE A 465 -7.80 -10.60 -18.67
N GLY A 466 -8.79 -11.40 -19.06
CA GLY A 466 -10.10 -10.94 -19.51
C GLY A 466 -11.19 -11.41 -18.56
N VAL A 467 -12.10 -10.51 -18.19
CA VAL A 467 -13.19 -10.78 -17.25
C VAL A 467 -14.53 -10.60 -17.97
N GLY A 468 -15.33 -11.66 -17.99
CA GLY A 468 -16.65 -11.66 -18.64
C GLY A 468 -17.83 -11.87 -17.69
N CYS A 469 -17.59 -11.91 -16.37
CA CYS A 469 -18.61 -12.16 -15.35
C CYS A 469 -18.61 -11.05 -14.30
N ASN A 470 -19.80 -10.56 -13.92
CA ASN A 470 -19.99 -9.55 -12.86
C ASN A 470 -20.16 -10.17 -11.45
N ILE A 471 -20.47 -11.46 -11.35
CA ILE A 471 -20.72 -12.16 -10.08
C ILE A 471 -19.43 -12.72 -9.47
N SER A 472 -18.57 -13.33 -10.30
CA SER A 472 -17.38 -14.04 -9.82
C SER A 472 -16.12 -13.30 -10.25
N PRO A 473 -15.32 -12.77 -9.31
CA PRO A 473 -14.03 -12.15 -9.63
C PRO A 473 -13.01 -13.19 -10.11
N LEU A 474 -12.00 -12.74 -10.83
CA LEU A 474 -10.74 -13.47 -10.95
C LEU A 474 -9.85 -13.10 -9.77
N LEU A 475 -9.16 -14.09 -9.20
CA LEU A 475 -8.25 -13.90 -8.06
C LEU A 475 -6.90 -14.55 -8.36
N ILE A 476 -5.83 -13.75 -8.33
CA ILE A 476 -4.45 -14.24 -8.37
C ILE A 476 -4.12 -14.77 -6.97
N LEU A 477 -3.66 -16.02 -6.91
CA LEU A 477 -3.36 -16.68 -5.65
C LEU A 477 -1.90 -16.45 -5.25
N PRO A 478 -1.61 -16.35 -3.94
CA PRO A 478 -0.25 -16.30 -3.44
C PRO A 478 0.54 -17.54 -3.87
N VAL A 479 1.81 -17.34 -4.21
CA VAL A 479 2.72 -18.46 -4.43
C VAL A 479 2.97 -19.10 -3.07
N ASN A 480 2.56 -20.36 -2.91
CA ASN A 480 2.96 -21.15 -1.75
C ASN A 480 4.48 -21.34 -1.81
N SER A 481 5.23 -20.42 -1.20
CA SER A 481 6.63 -20.63 -0.90
C SER A 481 6.72 -21.74 0.14
N SER A 482 6.68 -22.99 -0.33
CA SER A 482 7.30 -24.08 0.40
C SER A 482 8.79 -23.73 0.43
N VAL A 483 9.21 -23.03 1.50
CA VAL A 483 10.62 -22.91 1.83
C VAL A 483 11.07 -24.34 2.10
N LYS A 484 11.59 -25.02 1.08
CA LYS A 484 12.41 -26.21 1.27
C LYS A 484 13.62 -25.71 2.04
N ASN A 485 13.56 -25.84 3.37
CA ASN A 485 14.72 -25.72 4.23
C ASN A 485 15.73 -26.77 3.75
N ASN A 486 16.64 -26.35 2.87
CA ASN A 486 17.88 -27.08 2.66
C ASN A 486 18.68 -26.92 3.96
N SER A 487 18.55 -27.94 4.80
CA SER A 487 19.45 -28.19 5.92
C SER A 487 20.89 -28.20 5.43
N LEU A 488 21.70 -27.27 5.94
CA LEU A 488 23.16 -27.39 6.02
C LEU A 488 23.54 -27.70 7.47
#